data_AF-A0AAD0RH58-F1
#
_entry.id   AF-A0AAD0RH58-F1
#
_cell.length_a   1.000
_cell.length_b   1.000
_cell.length_c   1.000
_cell.angle_alpha   90.00
_cell.angle_beta   90.00
_cell.angle_gamma   90.00
#
_symmetry.space_group_name_H-M   'P 1'
#
loop_
_entity.id
_entity.type
_entity.pdbx_description
1 polymer ?
#
loop_
_entity_poly.entity_id
_entity_poly.type
_entity_poly.pdbx_seq_one_letter_code
_entity_poly.pdbx_strand_id
1 'polypeptide(L)' 'MKFSNTYFSAMRVAIQQCTYLHSRPAYQYTVMTLANHLWFVDELHELGMHRIAHKLDDAICNVVERNGVCR' A
#
# COMPACT_ATOMS: atom_id res chain seq x y z
N MET A 1 -23.03 -11.35 6.18
CA MET A 1 -22.18 -10.45 5.36
C MET A 1 -21.50 -11.28 4.28
N LYS A 2 -21.93 -11.20 3.01
CA LYS A 2 -21.19 -11.81 1.90
C LYS A 2 -20.10 -10.82 1.51
N PHE A 3 -18.87 -11.04 1.98
CA PHE A 3 -17.72 -10.34 1.41
C PHE A 3 -17.65 -10.67 -0.08
N SER A 4 -17.68 -9.67 -0.95
CA SER A 4 -17.55 -9.89 -2.39
C SER A 4 -16.16 -10.46 -2.70
N ASN A 5 -16.04 -11.28 -3.75
CA ASN A 5 -14.72 -11.78 -4.20
C ASN A 5 -13.72 -10.65 -4.46
N THR A 6 -14.22 -9.48 -4.85
CA THR A 6 -13.44 -8.25 -5.02
C THR A 6 -12.80 -7.81 -3.71
N TYR A 7 -13.56 -7.81 -2.61
CA TYR A 7 -13.06 -7.42 -1.28
C TYR A 7 -11.91 -8.32 -0.81
N PHE A 8 -12.09 -9.65 -0.90
CA PHE A 8 -11.05 -10.60 -0.52
C PHE A 8 -9.79 -10.49 -1.41
N SER A 9 -9.97 -10.25 -2.71
CA SER A 9 -8.86 -10.07 -3.64
C SER A 9 -8.07 -8.81 -3.33
N ALA A 10 -8.75 -7.68 -3.13
CA ALA A 10 -8.13 -6.41 -2.76
C ALA A 10 -7.36 -6.52 -1.44
N MET A 11 -7.93 -7.20 -0.44
CA MET A 11 -7.27 -7.44 0.84
C MET A 11 -5.98 -8.25 0.69
N ARG A 12 -6.01 -9.32 -0.13
CA ARG A 12 -4.82 -10.14 -0.39
C ARG A 12 -3.72 -9.34 -1.07
N VAL A 13 -4.08 -8.53 -2.08
CA VAL A 13 -3.12 -7.65 -2.78
C VAL A 13 -2.52 -6.64 -1.82
N ALA A 14 -3.33 -6.00 -0.97
CA ALA A 14 -2.86 -5.03 0.02
C ALA A 14 -1.86 -5.65 0.99
N ILE A 15 -2.14 -6.83 1.53
CA ILE A 15 -1.22 -7.56 2.43
C ILE A 15 0.11 -7.85 1.70
N GLN A 16 0.04 -8.29 0.44
CA GLN A 16 1.22 -8.57 -0.36
C GLN A 16 2.06 -7.30 -0.60
N GLN A 17 1.41 -6.17 -0.90
CA GLN A 17 2.09 -4.89 -1.06
C GLN A 17 2.74 -4.40 0.25
N CYS A 18 2.04 -4.50 1.38
CA CYS A 18 2.63 -4.18 2.70
C CYS A 18 3.87 -5.03 3.01
N THR A 19 3.80 -6.33 2.70
CA THR A 19 4.93 -7.26 2.90
C THR A 19 6.09 -6.93 1.97
N TYR A 20 5.78 -6.60 0.72
CA TYR A 20 6.77 -6.16 -0.26
C TYR A 20 7.51 -4.91 0.22
N LEU A 21 6.77 -3.89 0.66
CA LEU A 21 7.30 -2.62 1.18
C LEU A 21 8.21 -2.80 2.42
N HIS A 22 7.88 -3.75 3.29
CA HIS A 22 8.69 -4.04 4.49
C HIS A 22 9.94 -4.87 4.22
N SER A 23 9.92 -5.73 3.21
CA SER A 23 10.98 -6.74 3.00
C SER A 23 12.14 -6.25 2.15
N ARG A 24 11.95 -5.23 1.31
CA ARG A 24 13.02 -4.74 0.42
C ARG A 24 13.75 -3.50 0.96
N PRO A 25 15.06 -3.38 0.63
CA PRO A 25 15.83 -2.18 0.92
C PRO A 25 15.22 -0.94 0.25
N ALA A 26 15.26 0.18 0.97
CA ALA A 26 14.63 1.44 0.57
C ALA A 26 15.06 1.93 -0.83
N TYR A 27 16.35 1.82 -1.17
CA TYR A 27 16.91 2.31 -2.44
C TYR A 27 16.42 1.57 -3.70
N GLN A 28 15.63 0.50 -3.54
CA GLN A 28 15.09 -0.28 -4.65
C GLN A 28 13.70 0.19 -5.12
N TYR A 29 13.09 1.16 -4.44
CA TYR A 29 11.79 1.69 -4.83
C TYR A 29 11.95 2.87 -5.77
N THR A 30 11.31 2.78 -6.93
CA THR A 30 11.20 3.91 -7.86
C THR A 30 9.99 4.77 -7.48
N VAL A 31 10.01 6.05 -7.87
CA VAL A 31 8.85 6.95 -7.73
C VAL A 31 7.59 6.33 -8.38
N MET A 32 7.75 5.67 -9.52
CA MET A 32 6.64 4.98 -10.21
C MET A 32 6.05 3.84 -9.36
N THR A 33 6.90 3.07 -8.69
CA THR A 33 6.45 2.00 -7.78
C THR A 33 5.64 2.56 -6.63
N LEU A 34 6.10 3.66 -6.01
CA LEU A 34 5.40 4.30 -4.90
C LEU A 34 4.07 4.94 -5.35
N ALA A 35 4.04 5.57 -6.52
CA ALA A 35 2.81 6.12 -7.11
C ALA A 35 1.74 5.05 -7.34
N ASN A 36 2.14 3.87 -7.83
CA ASN A 36 1.21 2.73 -7.99
C ASN A 36 0.64 2.24 -6.66
N HIS A 37 1.43 2.28 -5.59
CA HIS A 37 0.95 1.93 -4.25
C HIS A 37 -0.06 2.97 -3.72
N LEU A 38 0.18 4.27 -3.95
CA LEU A 38 -0.75 5.33 -3.56
C LEU A 38 -2.08 5.24 -4.32
N TRP A 39 -2.05 5.00 -5.64
CA TRP A 39 -3.27 4.76 -6.41
C TRP A 39 -4.10 3.59 -5.83
N PHE A 40 -3.42 2.52 -5.42
CA PHE A 40 -4.09 1.38 -4.81
C PHE A 40 -4.67 1.68 -3.42
N VAL A 41 -4.09 2.62 -2.66
CA VAL A 41 -4.68 3.11 -1.40
C VAL A 41 -6.04 3.77 -1.66
N ASP A 42 -6.15 4.57 -2.72
CA ASP A 42 -7.42 5.22 -3.11
C ASP A 42 -8.48 4.18 -3.49
N GLU A 43 -8.11 3.15 -4.27
CA GLU A 43 -9.02 2.04 -4.58
C GLU A 43 -9.51 1.30 -3.31
N LEU A 44 -8.64 1.12 -2.32
CA LEU A 44 -9.02 0.53 -1.03
C LEU A 44 -9.99 1.43 -0.26
N HIS A 45 -9.86 2.75 -0.34
CA HIS A 45 -10.84 3.68 0.24
C HIS A 45 -12.20 3.58 -0.44
N GLU A 46 -12.24 3.50 -1.77
CA GLU A 46 -13.49 3.32 -2.52
C GLU A 46 -14.21 2.01 -2.19
N LEU A 47 -13.44 0.96 -1.86
CA LEU A 47 -13.96 -0.33 -1.42
C LEU A 47 -14.37 -0.37 0.07
N GLY A 48 -14.25 0.76 0.80
CA GLY A 48 -14.57 0.85 2.23
C GLY A 48 -13.52 0.19 3.14
N MET A 49 -12.34 -0.12 2.62
CA MET A 49 -11.27 -0.84 3.31
C MET A 49 -10.30 0.10 4.05
N HIS A 50 -10.83 1.17 4.67
CA HIS A 50 -10.06 2.27 5.25
C HIS A 50 -8.93 1.84 6.19
N ARG A 51 -9.17 0.82 7.04
CA ARG A 51 -8.16 0.33 7.98
C ARG A 51 -6.93 -0.25 7.28
N ILE A 52 -7.12 -0.93 6.15
CA ILE A 52 -6.02 -1.53 5.37
C ILE A 52 -5.36 -0.46 4.53
N ALA A 53 -6.15 0.44 3.93
CA ALA A 53 -5.66 1.58 3.18
C ALA A 53 -4.67 2.43 4.01
N HIS A 54 -5.05 2.82 5.24
CA HIS A 54 -4.16 3.54 6.15
C HIS A 54 -2.88 2.76 6.49
N LYS A 55 -2.97 1.43 6.67
CA LYS A 55 -1.79 0.61 6.97
C LYS A 55 -0.82 0.52 5.80
N LEU A 56 -1.34 0.54 4.58
CA LEU A 56 -0.52 0.58 3.38
C LEU A 56 0.11 1.97 3.20
N ASP A 57 -0.66 3.04 3.42
CA ASP A 57 -0.17 4.42 3.40
C ASP A 57 0.96 4.65 4.40
N ASP A 58 0.78 4.23 5.66
CA ASP A 58 1.84 4.24 6.69
C ASP A 58 3.12 3.53 6.20
N ALA A 59 2.98 2.38 5.52
CA ALA A 59 4.12 1.62 5.02
C ALA A 59 4.84 2.35 3.88
N ILE A 60 4.09 3.03 2.99
CA ILE A 60 4.65 3.87 1.93
C ILE A 60 5.40 5.06 2.52
N CYS A 61 4.81 5.78 3.48
CA CYS A 61 5.46 6.90 4.17
C CYS A 61 6.78 6.48 4.81
N ASN A 62 6.81 5.34 5.51
CA ASN A 62 8.03 4.80 6.10
C ASN A 62 9.12 4.53 5.05
N VAL A 63 8.75 4.04 3.86
CA VAL A 63 9.70 3.81 2.76
C VAL A 63 10.23 5.13 2.21
N VAL A 64 9.37 6.12 2.04
CA VAL A 64 9.70 7.47 1.56
C VAL A 64 10.66 8.18 2.53
N GLU A 65 10.35 8.14 3.83
CA GLU A 65 11.19 8.65 4.92
C GLU A 65 12.58 8.01 4.93
N ARG A 66 12.66 6.67 4.85
CA ARG A 66 13.93 5.92 4.81
C ARG A 66 14.77 6.25 3.57
N ASN A 67 14.14 6.67 2.47
CA ASN A 67 14.82 7.04 1.23
C ASN A 67 15.27 8.50 1.19
N GLY A 68 15.02 9.29 2.24
CA GLY A 68 15.38 10.70 2.28
C GLY A 68 14.54 11.59 1.36
N VAL A 69 13.38 11.10 0.90
CA VAL A 69 12.40 11.90 0.16
C VAL A 69 11.36 12.41 1.16
N CYS A 70 11.78 13.05 2.24
CA CYS A 70 10.84 13.61 3.21
C CYS A 70 10.63 15.10 2.98
N ARG A 71 9.33 15.45 2.86
CA ARG A 71 8.67 16.77 2.88
C ARG A 71 9.54 18.02 2.75
#